data_AF-A0A4R9B526-F1
#
_entry.id   AF-A0A4R9B526-F1
#
_cell.length_a   1.000
_cell.length_b   1.000
_cell.length_c   1.000
_cell.angle_alpha   90.00
_cell.angle_beta   90.00
_cell.angle_gamma   90.00
#
_symmetry.space_group_name_H-M   'P 1'
#
loop_
_entity.id
_entity.type
_entity.pdbx_description
1 polymer ?
#
loop_
_entity_poly.entity_id
_entity_poly.type
_entity_poly.pdbx_seq_one_letter_code
_entity_poly.pdbx_strand_id
1 'polypeptide(L)' 'MTQLVLFHRAQGLSHGVTAFAERLRAAGHDEHTPDLFDGRTFGSIEVGMADVEALGFDEIMDAEPRPSRFSTR' A
#
# COMPACT_ATOMS: atom_id res chain seq x y z
N MET A 1 -21.30 -1.48 3.92
CA MET A 1 -20.11 -0.81 4.47
C MET A 1 -19.23 -1.87 5.10
N THR A 2 -17.95 -1.91 4.71
CA THR A 2 -16.94 -2.87 5.21
C THR A 2 -15.61 -2.14 5.31
N GLN A 3 -14.79 -2.52 6.29
CA GLN A 3 -13.41 -2.04 6.46
C GLN A 3 -12.46 -2.96 5.69
N LEU A 4 -11.62 -2.39 4.83
CA LEU A 4 -10.64 -3.13 4.03
C LEU A 4 -9.25 -2.53 4.14
N VAL A 5 -8.23 -3.41 4.17
CA VAL A 5 -6.83 -3.03 4.00
C VAL A 5 -6.30 -3.69 2.73
N LEU A 6 -5.76 -2.88 1.82
CA LEU A 6 -5.20 -3.34 0.55
C LEU A 6 -3.68 -3.23 0.58
N PHE A 7 -2.99 -4.37 0.54
CA PHE A 7 -1.54 -4.42 0.41
C PHE A 7 -1.11 -4.48 -1.06
N HIS A 8 -0.07 -3.73 -1.40
CA HIS A 8 0.53 -3.80 -2.73
C HIS A 8 1.55 -4.94 -2.84
N ARG A 9 1.98 -5.22 -4.07
CA ARG A 9 3.00 -6.22 -4.40
C ARG A 9 4.42 -5.74 -4.06
N ALA A 10 5.40 -6.64 -4.10
CA ALA A 10 6.81 -6.36 -3.87
C ALA A 10 7.42 -5.29 -4.80
N GLN A 11 6.72 -4.84 -5.84
CA GLN A 11 7.16 -3.77 -6.73
C GLN A 11 6.67 -2.37 -6.31
N GLY A 12 6.02 -2.26 -5.14
CA GLY A 12 5.50 -1.00 -4.61
C GLY A 12 4.05 -0.72 -4.98
N LEU A 13 3.56 0.42 -4.48
CA LEU A 13 2.19 0.87 -4.65
C LEU A 13 1.95 1.35 -6.10
N SER A 14 1.27 0.51 -6.88
CA SER A 14 0.97 0.82 -8.29
C SER A 14 -0.33 1.61 -8.45
N HIS A 15 -0.44 2.36 -9.57
CA HIS A 15 -1.68 3.02 -9.99
C HIS A 15 -2.88 2.06 -10.08
N GLY A 16 -2.66 0.80 -10.45
CA GLY A 16 -3.73 -0.19 -10.50
C GLY A 16 -4.34 -0.49 -9.13
N VAL A 17 -3.52 -0.51 -8.08
CA VAL A 17 -3.98 -0.71 -6.70
C VAL A 17 -4.73 0.52 -6.21
N THR A 18 -4.21 1.74 -6.44
CA THR A 18 -4.88 2.97 -6.03
C THR A 18 -6.21 3.18 -6.76
N ALA A 19 -6.29 2.87 -8.06
CA ALA A 19 -7.54 2.93 -8.80
C ALA A 19 -8.58 1.90 -8.31
N PHE A 20 -8.14 0.73 -7.85
CA PHE A 20 -9.03 -0.26 -7.24
C PHE A 20 -9.55 0.21 -5.88
N ALA A 21 -8.67 0.77 -5.05
CA ALA A 21 -9.01 1.39 -3.78
C ALA A 21 -10.07 2.50 -3.92
N GLU A 22 -9.92 3.38 -4.92
CA GLU A 22 -10.90 4.42 -5.24
C GLU A 22 -12.28 3.83 -5.59
N ARG A 23 -12.33 2.71 -6.33
CA ARG A 23 -13.58 2.04 -6.67
C ARG A 23 -14.29 1.47 -5.43
N LEU A 24 -13.53 0.91 -4.48
CA LEU A 24 -14.09 0.42 -3.21
C LEU A 24 -14.65 1.58 -2.38
N ARG A 25 -13.92 2.69 -2.31
CA ARG A 25 -14.38 3.90 -1.63
C ARG A 25 -15.66 4.45 -2.27
N ALA A 26 -15.71 4.53 -3.59
CA ALA A 26 -16.91 4.96 -4.33
C ALA A 26 -18.13 4.04 -4.10
N ALA A 27 -17.89 2.76 -3.78
CA ALA A 27 -18.95 1.80 -3.41
C ALA A 27 -19.39 1.89 -1.94
N GLY A 28 -18.86 2.82 -1.14
CA GLY A 28 -19.23 3.03 0.26
C GLY A 28 -18.53 2.09 1.25
N HIS A 29 -17.35 1.58 0.86
CA HIS A 29 -16.43 0.90 1.78
C HIS A 29 -15.44 1.90 2.39
N ASP A 30 -14.96 1.57 3.59
CA ASP A 30 -13.82 2.26 4.19
C ASP A 30 -12.56 1.45 3.87
N GLU A 31 -11.57 2.13 3.30
CA GLU A 31 -10.48 1.51 2.58
C GLU A 31 -9.17 2.19 2.97
N HIS A 32 -8.19 1.36 3.33
CA HIS A 32 -6.82 1.75 3.63
C HIS A 32 -5.83 1.05 2.71
N THR A 33 -5.14 1.81 1.88
CA THR A 33 -4.02 1.34 1.05
C THR A 33 -2.72 1.92 1.60
N PRO A 34 -2.09 1.28 2.60
CA PRO A 34 -0.77 1.69 3.08
C PRO A 34 0.26 1.56 1.96
N ASP A 35 1.12 2.57 1.86
CA ASP A 35 2.34 2.47 1.05
C ASP A 35 3.48 2.00 1.95
N LEU A 36 3.81 0.71 1.83
CA LEU A 36 4.84 0.06 2.64
C LEU A 36 6.26 0.44 2.21
N PHE A 37 6.43 1.07 1.04
CA PHE A 37 7.73 1.42 0.50
C PHE A 37 7.94 2.94 0.36
N ASP A 38 7.09 3.75 0.98
CA ASP A 38 7.18 5.22 1.01
C ASP A 38 7.33 5.83 -0.40
N GLY A 39 6.48 5.38 -1.33
CA GLY A 39 6.45 5.83 -2.72
C GLY A 39 7.48 5.16 -3.63
N ARG A 40 8.36 4.29 -3.09
CA ARG A 40 9.33 3.56 -3.92
C ARG A 40 8.63 2.48 -4.72
N THR A 41 9.01 2.37 -5.99
CA THR A 41 8.57 1.32 -6.89
C THR A 41 9.76 0.65 -7.53
N PHE A 42 9.61 -0.63 -7.88
CA PHE A 42 10.71 -1.46 -8.38
C PHE A 42 10.40 -2.04 -9.76
N GLY A 43 11.41 -2.03 -10.63
CA GLY A 43 11.31 -2.55 -12.00
C GLY A 43 11.14 -4.06 -12.08
N SER A 44 11.51 -4.80 -11.02
CA SER A 44 11.33 -6.26 -10.94
C SER A 44 10.98 -6.69 -9.52
N ILE A 45 10.45 -7.90 -9.39
CA ILE A 45 10.10 -8.47 -8.09
C ILE A 45 11.38 -8.72 -7.27
N GLU A 46 12.44 -9.20 -7.91
CA GLU A 46 13.72 -9.50 -7.28
C GLU A 46 14.33 -8.26 -6.62
N VAL A 47 14.30 -7.12 -7.31
CA VAL A 47 14.81 -5.86 -6.77
C VAL A 47 14.00 -5.41 -5.56
N GLY A 48 12.67 -5.53 -5.64
CA GLY A 48 11.80 -5.15 -4.52
C GLY A 48 11.93 -6.08 -3.32
N MET A 49 12.09 -7.39 -3.54
CA MET A 49 12.34 -8.34 -2.47
C MET A 49 13.70 -8.12 -1.80
N ALA A 50 14.73 -7.76 -2.55
CA ALA A 50 16.02 -7.40 -1.98
C ALA A 50 15.94 -6.16 -1.06
N ASP A 51 15.10 -5.18 -1.40
CA ASP A 51 14.84 -4.02 -0.53
C ASP A 51 14.08 -4.43 0.74
N VAL A 52 13.09 -5.32 0.62
CA VAL A 52 12.36 -5.89 1.78
C VAL A 52 13.29 -6.66 2.71
N GLU A 53 14.18 -7.49 2.17
CA GLU A 53 15.17 -8.22 2.94
C GLU A 53 16.16 -7.28 3.65
N ALA A 54 16.54 -6.18 3.00
CA ALA A 54 17.45 -5.20 3.57
C ALA A 54 16.83 -4.36 4.70
N LEU A 55 15.56 -3.97 4.56
CA LEU A 55 14.80 -3.25 5.59
C LEU A 55 14.35 -4.16 6.74
N GLY A 56 14.09 -5.44 6.45
CA GLY A 56 13.47 -6.36 7.40
C GLY A 56 11.95 -6.26 7.35
N PHE A 57 11.28 -7.43 7.28
CA PHE A 57 9.83 -7.51 7.15
C PHE A 57 9.09 -6.91 8.36
N ASP A 58 9.64 -7.08 9.56
CA ASP A 58 9.05 -6.52 10.78
C ASP A 58 9.05 -4.99 10.76
N GLU A 59 10.12 -4.37 10.27
CA GLU A 59 10.22 -2.90 10.18
C GLU A 59 9.25 -2.32 9.14
N ILE A 60 8.95 -3.08 8.07
CA ILE A 60 7.95 -2.71 7.06
C ILE A 60 6.52 -2.82 7.62
N MET A 61 6.27 -3.82 8.48
CA MET A 61 4.96 -4.02 9.09
C MET A 61 4.68 -3.07 10.26
N ASP A 62 5.72 -2.68 10.99
CA ASP A 62 5.66 -1.69 12.07
C ASP A 62 5.68 -0.26 11.55
N ALA A 63 6.06 -0.05 10.28
CA ALA A 63 5.98 1.24 9.62
C ALA A 63 4.54 1.75 9.68
N GLU A 64 4.35 2.84 10.44
CA GLU A 64 3.02 3.39 10.66
C GLU A 64 2.39 3.75 9.30
N PRO A 65 1.25 3.15 8.93
CA PRO A 65 0.54 3.51 7.72
C PRO A 65 0.28 5.00 7.72
N ARG A 66 0.96 5.77 6.86
CA ARG A 66 0.58 7.17 6.71
C ARG A 66 -0.87 7.18 6.24
N PRO A 67 -1.77 7.90 6.94
CA PRO A 67 -3.13 8.04 6.46
C PRO A 67 -3.03 8.60 5.05
N SER A 68 -3.60 7.88 4.08
CA SER A 68 -3.76 8.45 2.75
C SER A 68 -4.48 9.79 2.98
N ARG A 69 -3.91 10.88 2.42
CA ARG A 69 -4.30 12.28 2.71
C ARG A 69 -5.75 12.63 2.32
N PHE A 70 -6.62 11.63 2.14
CA PHE A 70 -8.00 11.76 1.71
C PHE A 70 -9.01 11.13 2.67
N SER A 71 -8.61 10.78 3.90
CA SER A 71 -9.58 10.60 5.00
C SER A 71 -9.93 11.97 5.59
N THR A 72 -10.75 12.73 4.88
CA THR A 72 -11.61 13.72 5.52
C THR A 72 -13.02 13.39 5.10
N ARG A 73 -13.90 13.32 6.09
CA ARG A 73 -15.36 13.19 5.93
C ARG A 73 -15.92 14.02 4.79
#